data_AF-A0AAW1L546-F1
#
_entry.id   AF-A0AAW1L546-F1
#
_cell.length_a   1.000
_cell.length_b   1.000
_cell.length_c   1.000
_cell.angle_alpha   90.00
_cell.angle_beta   90.00
_cell.angle_gamma   90.00
#
_symmetry.space_group_name_H-M   'P 1'
#
loop_
_entity.id
_entity.type
_entity.pdbx_description
1 polymer ?
#
loop_
_entity_poly.entity_id
_entity_poly.type
_entity_poly.pdbx_seq_one_letter_code
_entity_poly.pdbx_strand_id
1 'polypeptide(L)' 'MFQLLQGHSAETSGGLLICLPREQAAAYCKDIEKQEGYQAWIIGIVEKGNRTARIIDKPRVIEVPTKE' A
#
# COMPACT_ATOMS: atom_id res chain seq x y z
N MET A 1 18.20 -3.55 -13.41
CA MET A 1 17.68 -2.97 -12.15
C MET A 1 16.17 -3.21 -12.10
N PHE A 2 15.60 -3.75 -11.02
CA PHE A 2 14.23 -4.31 -10.94
C PHE A 2 13.06 -3.31 -11.02
N GLN A 3 13.31 -2.03 -11.35
CA GLN A 3 12.28 -0.97 -11.45
C GLN A 3 11.34 -0.84 -10.23
N LEU A 4 11.87 -1.12 -9.04
CA LEU A 4 11.10 -1.12 -7.78
C LEU A 4 10.46 0.24 -7.49
N LEU A 5 11.24 1.32 -7.59
CA LEU A 5 10.75 2.67 -7.30
C LEU A 5 9.70 3.18 -8.31
N GLN A 6 9.63 2.56 -9.49
CA GLN A 6 8.61 2.82 -10.51
C GLN A 6 7.35 1.97 -10.29
N GLY A 7 7.37 1.01 -9.36
CA GLY A 7 6.25 0.10 -9.09
C GLY A 7 6.09 -1.03 -10.12
N HIS A 8 7.14 -1.34 -10.90
CA HIS A 8 7.10 -2.36 -11.96
C HIS A 8 7.86 -3.65 -11.61
N SER A 9 8.38 -3.75 -10.39
CA SER A 9 8.96 -5.02 -9.90
C SER A 9 7.85 -6.07 -9.81
N ALA A 10 8.14 -7.30 -10.25
CA ALA A 10 7.18 -8.39 -10.16
C ALA A 10 7.01 -8.83 -8.70
N GLU A 11 5.76 -9.02 -8.27
CA GLU A 11 5.38 -9.53 -6.96
C GLU A 11 4.82 -10.95 -7.10
N THR A 12 5.08 -11.84 -6.14
CA THR A 12 4.53 -13.20 -6.11
C THR A 12 3.80 -13.43 -4.80
N SER A 13 2.51 -13.78 -4.86
CA SER A 13 1.65 -13.90 -3.67
C SER A 13 1.67 -12.63 -2.79
N GLY A 14 1.71 -11.45 -3.44
CA GLY A 14 1.74 -10.17 -2.76
C GLY A 14 0.44 -9.83 -2.02
N GLY A 15 0.42 -8.67 -1.37
CA GLY A 15 -0.75 -8.19 -0.62
C GLY A 15 -1.89 -7.68 -1.52
N LEU A 16 -2.98 -7.28 -0.86
CA LEU A 16 -4.15 -6.68 -1.51
C LEU A 16 -4.02 -5.14 -1.55
N LEU A 17 -4.36 -4.55 -2.69
CA LEU A 17 -4.60 -3.11 -2.81
C LEU A 17 -6.10 -2.83 -2.71
N ILE A 18 -6.53 -2.18 -1.62
CA ILE A 18 -7.94 -2.01 -1.29
C ILE A 18 -8.31 -0.52 -1.27
N CYS A 19 -9.40 -0.16 -1.95
CA CYS A 19 -9.99 1.18 -1.86
C CYS A 19 -11.05 1.20 -0.75
N LEU A 20 -10.88 2.10 0.23
CA LEU A 20 -11.79 2.27 1.36
C LEU A 20 -12.19 3.74 1.53
N PRO A 21 -13.34 4.02 2.18
CA PRO A 21 -13.63 5.35 2.70
C PRO A 21 -12.53 5.81 3.65
N ARG A 22 -12.14 7.08 3.56
CA ARG A 22 -10.95 7.62 4.24
C ARG A 22 -11.03 7.47 5.76
N GLU A 23 -12.21 7.70 6.29
CA GLU A 23 -12.54 7.61 7.71
C GLU A 23 -12.46 6.18 8.26
N GLN A 24 -12.54 5.16 7.40
CA GLN A 24 -12.50 3.75 7.79
C GLN A 24 -11.11 3.12 7.62
N ALA A 25 -10.26 3.70 6.76
CA ALA A 25 -8.96 3.12 6.40
C ALA A 25 -8.06 2.88 7.63
N ALA A 26 -8.01 3.84 8.57
CA ALA A 26 -7.19 3.71 9.77
C ALA A 26 -7.71 2.63 10.75
N ALA A 27 -9.03 2.46 10.83
CA ALA A 27 -9.63 1.39 11.64
C ALA A 27 -9.35 0.02 11.02
N TYR A 28 -9.54 -0.11 9.69
CA TYR A 28 -9.24 -1.33 8.96
C TYR A 28 -7.79 -1.81 9.15
N CYS A 29 -6.80 -0.90 9.05
CA CYS A 29 -5.40 -1.27 9.26
C CYS A 29 -5.15 -1.85 10.67
N LYS A 30 -5.77 -1.28 11.71
CA LYS A 30 -5.65 -1.77 13.09
C LYS A 30 -6.32 -3.13 13.27
N ASP A 31 -7.50 -3.31 12.68
CA ASP A 31 -8.25 -4.55 12.78
C ASP A 31 -7.54 -5.71 12.08
N ILE A 32 -6.99 -5.49 10.88
CA ILE A 32 -6.19 -6.49 10.15
C ILE A 32 -4.91 -6.84 10.90
N GLU A 33 -4.21 -5.86 11.46
CA GLU A 33 -3.02 -6.14 12.27
C GLU A 33 -3.36 -7.00 13.49
N LYS A 34 -4.51 -6.77 14.11
CA LYS A 34 -4.99 -7.59 15.24
C LYS A 34 -5.43 -8.99 14.81
N GLN A 35 -6.07 -9.14 13.65
CA GLN A 35 -6.63 -10.42 13.20
C GLN A 35 -5.56 -11.32 12.57
N GLU A 36 -4.77 -10.77 11.65
CA GLU A 36 -3.80 -11.51 10.84
C GLU A 36 -2.39 -11.43 11.41
N GLY A 37 -2.14 -10.50 12.35
CA GLY A 37 -0.82 -10.26 12.90
C GLY A 37 0.10 -9.48 11.97
N TYR A 38 -0.39 -8.89 10.88
CA TYR A 38 0.42 -8.13 9.91
C TYR A 38 -0.07 -6.69 9.76
N GLN A 39 0.85 -5.73 9.84
CA GLN A 39 0.54 -4.31 9.67
C GLN A 39 0.14 -4.03 8.21
N ALA A 40 -0.93 -3.26 8.01
CA ALA A 40 -1.32 -2.71 6.72
C ALA A 40 -0.98 -1.22 6.62
N TRP A 41 -0.84 -0.71 5.39
CA TRP A 41 -0.47 0.69 5.13
C TRP A 41 -1.46 1.41 4.21
N ILE A 42 -1.74 2.66 4.57
CA ILE A 42 -2.41 3.61 3.66
C ILE A 42 -1.32 4.21 2.76
N ILE A 43 -1.30 3.83 1.48
CA ILE A 43 -0.22 4.18 0.54
C ILE A 43 -0.59 5.24 -0.51
N GLY A 44 -1.82 5.74 -0.51
CA GLY A 44 -2.27 6.73 -1.49
C GLY A 44 -3.72 7.17 -1.31
N ILE A 45 -4.20 7.95 -2.29
CA ILE A 45 -5.58 8.46 -2.36
C ILE A 45 -6.14 8.25 -3.76
N VAL A 46 -7.46 8.13 -3.86
CA VAL A 46 -8.19 8.17 -5.14
C VAL A 46 -8.70 9.57 -5.35
N GLU A 47 -8.41 10.14 -6.52
CA GLU A 47 -8.84 11.47 -6.93
C GLU A 47 -9.71 11.39 -8.18
N LYS A 48 -10.48 12.44 -8.46
CA LYS A 48 -11.21 12.55 -9.73
C LYS A 48 -10.20 12.58 -10.88
N GLY A 49 -10.34 11.67 -11.84
CA GLY A 49 -9.40 11.56 -12.95
C GLY A 49 -9.85 10.61 -14.04
N ASN A 50 -8.90 10.20 -14.89
CA ASN A 50 -9.15 9.51 -16.15
C ASN A 50 -8.96 7.98 -16.04
N ARG A 51 -9.30 7.39 -14.90
CA ARG A 51 -9.12 5.94 -14.62
C ARG A 51 -7.67 5.47 -14.79
N THR A 52 -6.72 6.28 -14.34
CA THR A 52 -5.29 5.96 -14.34
C THR A 52 -4.77 5.86 -12.91
N ALA A 53 -3.65 5.16 -12.74
CA ALA A 53 -2.90 5.11 -11.48
C ALA A 53 -1.47 5.61 -11.74
N ARG A 54 -0.88 6.26 -10.74
CA ARG A 54 0.51 6.71 -10.79
C ARG A 54 1.13 6.70 -9.40
N ILE A 55 2.43 6.42 -9.36
CA ILE A 55 3.28 6.75 -8.22
C ILE A 55 3.77 8.19 -8.41
N ILE A 56 3.91 8.95 -7.33
CA ILE A 56 4.47 10.31 -7.38
C ILE A 56 5.98 10.26 -7.70
N ASP A 57 6.54 11.32 -8.28
CA ASP A 57 7.93 11.34 -8.76
C ASP A 57 8.98 11.01 -7.69
N LYS A 58 8.69 11.37 -6.43
CA LYS A 58 9.55 11.12 -5.26
C LYS A 58 8.75 10.39 -4.20
N PRO A 59 8.51 9.08 -4.34
CA PRO A 59 7.74 8.34 -3.36
C PRO A 59 8.51 8.27 -2.04
N ARG A 60 7.79 8.38 -0.92
CA ARG A 60 8.36 8.09 0.39
C ARG A 60 8.48 6.57 0.54
N VAL A 61 9.69 6.09 0.78
CA VAL A 61 9.94 4.69 1.11
C VAL A 61 9.66 4.48 2.60
N ILE A 62 8.85 3.45 2.92
CA ILE A 62 8.66 2.97 4.29
C ILE A 62 9.47 1.69 4.39
N GLU A 63 10.55 1.73 5.17
CA GLU A 63 11.33 0.53 5.44
C GLU A 63 10.55 -0.39 6.38
N VAL A 64 10.34 -1.63 5.97
CA VAL A 64 9.63 -2.64 6.76
C VAL A 64 10.67 -3.64 7.26
N PRO A 65 10.93 -3.69 8.59
CA PRO A 65 11.85 -4.67 9.13
C PRO A 65 11.24 -6.07 9.02
N THR A 66 12.10 -7.07 8.85
CA THR A 66 11.70 -8.48 9.00
C THR A 66 11.21 -8.71 10.43
N LYS A 67 10.05 -9.35 10.57
CA LYS A 67 9.65 -9.92 11.86
C LYS A 67 10.59 -11.10 12.15
N GLU A 68 11.23 -11.10 13.33
CA GLU A 68 11.98 -12.24 13.84
C GLU A 68 11.10 -13.47 14.01
#